data_AF-F8GXQ7-F1
#
_entry.id   AF-F8GXQ7-F1
#
_cell.length_a   1.000
_cell.length_b   1.000
_cell.length_c   1.000
_cell.angle_alpha   90.00
_cell.angle_beta   90.00
_cell.angle_gamma   90.00
#
_symmetry.space_group_name_H-M   'P 1'
#
loop_
_entity.id
_entity.type
_entity.pdbx_description
1 polymer ?
#
loop_
_entity_poly.entity_id
_entity_poly.type
_entity_poly.pdbx_seq_one_letter_code
_entity_poly.pdbx_strand_id
1 'polypeptide(L)'
;MAKGQLRGKRKAKTPTMGWIKSPTWDLVWVLNALWLAPLTLFLAWGHDDVRASPVDGLFFVFAVPLWFGHRVSSAWLAYATPAFRPLLTTQRLRFVVGPLAIAVACFALLLAPESVLPVPLSERVVWFAVLDYLLVSHHFAAQHFGLLSLYRARAGRASDAVTRRLDRWFALVVGGGFVVLAEALAGSIAFQDRWIAPLLGAGWSDVFARTLHDGGIAFVVILTALMLFVELRSQRASLPRMAYALGVSSMVLFAFLARDPFLFIVLWSVQHWSVAMGLTSLTASGGDQVPRTHWHQLLAPINRRGWAVLLVLAVASTLLLPVLEVEAVTDEYAYADRIFGDAALWLRSSPFVPALLALGFATGFIHYLLDRAVYRFSSPEVRQAARALVRP
;
A
#
# COMPACT_ATOMS: atom_id res chain seq x y z
N MET A 1 -52.75 -34.72 27.62
CA MET A 1 -52.20 -33.48 28.18
C MET A 1 -50.86 -33.76 28.82
N ALA A 2 -49.75 -33.32 28.22
CA ALA A 2 -48.47 -33.11 28.90
C ALA A 2 -47.65 -32.12 28.06
N LYS A 3 -47.49 -30.91 28.59
CA LYS A 3 -46.82 -29.76 27.97
C LYS A 3 -45.30 -29.85 28.18
N GLY A 4 -44.55 -29.48 27.15
CA GLY A 4 -43.40 -28.58 27.29
C GLY A 4 -42.04 -29.20 27.65
N GLN A 5 -41.28 -29.61 26.64
CA GLN A 5 -39.82 -29.53 26.70
C GLN A 5 -39.36 -28.23 26.02
N LEU A 6 -38.84 -27.34 26.85
CA LEU A 6 -38.31 -26.03 26.50
C LEU A 6 -37.18 -26.19 25.47
N ARG A 7 -37.42 -25.62 24.28
CA ARG A 7 -36.41 -25.24 23.29
C ARG A 7 -35.20 -24.64 24.01
N GLY A 8 -34.06 -25.31 23.92
CA GLY A 8 -32.78 -24.73 24.30
C GLY A 8 -32.62 -23.38 23.60
N LYS A 9 -32.54 -22.31 24.39
CA LYS A 9 -32.15 -20.99 23.91
C LYS A 9 -30.75 -21.14 23.29
N ARG A 10 -30.67 -21.28 21.97
CA ARG A 10 -29.45 -20.93 21.24
C ARG A 10 -29.16 -19.49 21.64
N LYS A 11 -28.11 -19.27 22.44
CA LYS A 11 -27.52 -17.93 22.58
C LYS A 11 -27.36 -17.42 21.15
N ALA A 12 -28.07 -16.34 20.81
CA ALA A 12 -27.81 -15.61 19.59
C ALA A 12 -26.32 -15.30 19.63
N LYS A 13 -25.54 -15.88 18.70
CA LYS A 13 -24.17 -15.43 18.48
C LYS A 13 -24.29 -13.94 18.19
N THR A 14 -23.84 -13.10 19.11
CA THR A 14 -23.65 -11.68 18.84
C THR A 14 -22.90 -11.59 17.52
N PRO A 15 -23.43 -10.87 16.51
CA PRO A 15 -22.71 -10.70 15.26
C PRO A 15 -21.38 -10.05 15.62
N THR A 16 -20.29 -10.81 15.49
CA THR A 16 -18.94 -10.25 15.58
C THR A 16 -18.89 -9.21 14.46
N MET A 17 -18.97 -7.93 14.82
CA MET A 17 -18.87 -6.85 13.85
C MET A 17 -17.59 -7.08 13.05
N GLY A 18 -17.69 -7.27 11.74
CA GLY A 18 -16.66 -7.84 10.87
C GLY A 18 -15.41 -6.99 10.64
N TRP A 19 -14.97 -6.22 11.65
CA TRP A 19 -13.74 -5.42 11.67
C TRP A 19 -12.49 -6.32 11.68
N ILE A 20 -11.36 -5.78 11.24
CA ILE A 20 -10.08 -6.51 11.29
C ILE A 20 -9.60 -6.62 12.74
N LYS A 21 -9.68 -5.52 13.51
CA LYS A 21 -9.39 -5.52 14.95
C LYS A 21 -10.45 -4.84 15.79
N SER A 22 -10.79 -3.59 15.46
CA SER A 22 -11.83 -2.82 16.13
C SER A 22 -12.21 -1.61 15.26
N PRO A 23 -13.40 -1.00 15.43
CA PRO A 23 -13.79 0.16 14.64
C PRO A 23 -12.75 1.29 14.66
N THR A 24 -12.23 1.62 15.83
CA THR A 24 -11.21 2.68 16.00
C THR A 24 -9.88 2.29 15.34
N TRP A 25 -9.44 1.04 15.49
CA TRP A 25 -8.18 0.61 14.90
C TRP A 25 -8.27 0.59 13.37
N ASP A 26 -9.37 0.06 12.83
CA ASP A 26 -9.63 0.05 11.40
C ASP A 26 -9.75 1.48 10.86
N LEU A 27 -10.40 2.40 11.58
CA LEU A 27 -10.49 3.82 11.19
C LEU A 27 -9.13 4.50 11.07
N VAL A 28 -8.21 4.21 11.98
CA VAL A 28 -6.87 4.83 12.01
C VAL A 28 -5.95 4.21 10.97
N TRP A 29 -5.95 2.89 10.82
CA TRP A 29 -4.93 2.20 10.02
C TRP A 29 -5.39 1.79 8.62
N VAL A 30 -6.70 1.58 8.42
CA VAL A 30 -7.22 0.98 7.18
C VAL A 30 -8.17 1.90 6.43
N LEU A 31 -9.09 2.53 7.16
CA LEU A 31 -10.13 3.42 6.64
C LEU A 31 -9.75 4.90 6.78
N ASN A 32 -8.46 5.19 6.92
CA ASN A 32 -8.00 6.55 7.19
C ASN A 32 -8.34 7.54 6.08
N ALA A 33 -8.47 7.08 4.84
CA ALA A 33 -8.96 7.88 3.71
C ALA A 33 -10.29 8.59 4.02
N LEU A 34 -11.16 8.03 4.86
CA LEU A 34 -12.45 8.62 5.21
C LEU A 34 -12.34 9.93 6.00
N TRP A 35 -11.30 10.07 6.84
CA TRP A 35 -11.05 11.31 7.59
C TRP A 35 -9.89 12.12 7.00
N LEU A 36 -8.94 11.48 6.33
CA LEU A 36 -7.79 12.14 5.72
C LEU A 36 -8.22 12.98 4.51
N ALA A 37 -9.15 12.50 3.68
CA ALA A 37 -9.67 13.27 2.53
C ALA A 37 -10.27 14.63 2.95
N PRO A 38 -11.28 14.71 3.84
CA PRO A 38 -11.80 16.01 4.27
C PRO A 38 -10.76 16.86 5.00
N LEU A 39 -9.83 16.25 5.76
CA LEU A 39 -8.74 16.99 6.40
C LEU A 39 -7.80 17.63 5.38
N THR A 40 -7.40 16.90 4.33
CA THR A 40 -6.54 17.45 3.27
C THR A 40 -7.22 18.58 2.49
N LEU A 41 -8.53 18.50 2.22
CA LEU A 41 -9.28 19.62 1.64
C LEU A 41 -9.24 20.84 2.56
N PHE A 42 -9.51 20.63 3.84
CA PHE A 42 -9.54 21.71 4.81
C PHE A 42 -8.19 22.40 4.92
N LEU A 43 -7.09 21.64 4.95
CA LEU A 43 -5.73 22.18 5.01
C LEU A 43 -5.27 22.85 3.71
N ALA A 44 -5.76 22.39 2.55
CA ALA A 44 -5.48 23.02 1.26
C ALA A 44 -6.33 24.27 0.99
N TRP A 45 -7.40 24.49 1.75
CA TRP A 45 -8.36 25.55 1.48
C TRP A 45 -7.70 26.93 1.49
N GLY A 46 -7.87 27.68 0.41
CA GLY A 46 -7.34 29.05 0.27
C GLY A 46 -5.87 29.12 -0.12
N HIS A 47 -5.25 27.99 -0.47
CA HIS A 47 -3.90 27.93 -1.04
C HIS A 47 -3.97 27.62 -2.54
N ASP A 48 -3.29 28.44 -3.35
CA ASP A 48 -3.15 28.20 -4.80
C ASP A 48 -2.14 27.09 -5.10
N ASP A 49 -1.09 26.98 -4.28
CA ASP A 49 -0.13 25.87 -4.30
C ASP A 49 -0.32 24.99 -3.07
N VAL A 50 -0.75 23.74 -3.27
CA VAL A 50 -0.96 22.79 -2.19
C VAL A 50 0.37 22.41 -1.51
N ARG A 51 1.50 22.38 -2.23
CA ARG A 51 2.81 22.09 -1.65
C ARG A 51 3.26 23.18 -0.66
N ALA A 52 2.77 24.41 -0.84
CA ALA A 52 2.97 25.52 0.09
C ALA A 52 1.92 25.60 1.21
N SER A 53 0.96 24.67 1.25
CA SER A 53 -0.07 24.60 2.30
C SER A 53 0.33 23.69 3.47
N PRO A 54 -0.40 23.74 4.61
CA PRO A 54 -0.23 22.78 5.71
C PRO A 54 -0.34 21.29 5.33
N VAL A 55 -0.86 20.97 4.14
CA VAL A 55 -0.90 19.59 3.62
C VAL A 55 0.50 19.00 3.49
N ASP A 56 1.51 19.78 3.10
CA ASP A 56 2.87 19.27 2.98
C ASP A 56 3.47 18.93 4.35
N GLY A 57 3.20 19.75 5.37
CA GLY A 57 3.55 19.44 6.75
C GLY A 57 2.86 18.17 7.26
N LEU A 58 1.57 18.00 6.95
CA LEU A 58 0.83 16.77 7.27
C LEU A 58 1.45 15.55 6.59
N PHE A 59 1.77 15.66 5.30
CA PHE A 59 2.37 14.58 4.54
C PHE A 59 3.76 14.23 5.07
N PHE A 60 4.59 15.22 5.41
CA PHE A 60 5.88 15.00 6.07
C PHE A 60 5.74 14.19 7.38
N VAL A 61 4.78 14.55 8.24
CA VAL A 61 4.54 13.86 9.52
C VAL A 61 4.13 12.39 9.32
N PHE A 62 3.50 12.04 8.20
CA PHE A 62 3.18 10.64 7.88
C PHE A 62 4.28 9.93 7.09
N ALA A 63 4.90 10.60 6.12
CA ALA A 63 5.93 10.02 5.26
C ALA A 63 7.14 9.58 6.08
N VAL A 64 7.63 10.43 6.98
CA VAL A 64 8.81 10.13 7.80
C VAL A 64 8.67 8.79 8.56
N PRO A 65 7.62 8.55 9.36
CA PRO A 65 7.47 7.30 10.09
C PRO A 65 6.86 6.14 9.29
N LEU A 66 6.15 6.37 8.18
CA LEU A 66 5.42 5.30 7.49
C LEU A 66 6.05 4.86 6.17
N TRP A 67 6.73 5.75 5.45
CA TRP A 67 7.14 5.50 4.06
C TRP A 67 8.20 4.40 3.92
N PHE A 68 9.33 4.43 4.61
CA PHE A 68 10.26 3.30 4.53
C PHE A 68 9.93 2.20 5.54
N GLY A 69 9.19 2.54 6.60
CA GLY A 69 8.65 1.59 7.57
C GLY A 69 7.74 0.55 6.92
N HIS A 70 6.79 0.97 6.07
CA HIS A 70 5.93 0.03 5.35
C HIS A 70 6.72 -0.82 4.35
N ARG A 71 7.72 -0.23 3.69
CA ARG A 71 8.56 -0.95 2.72
C ARG A 71 9.28 -2.13 3.37
N VAL A 72 9.84 -1.94 4.56
CA VAL A 72 10.51 -3.04 5.28
C VAL A 72 9.56 -3.91 6.11
N SER A 73 8.27 -3.57 6.19
CA SER A 73 7.30 -4.25 7.06
C SER A 73 7.06 -5.72 6.65
N SER A 74 7.00 -6.03 5.35
CA SER A 74 6.86 -7.40 4.85
C SER A 74 8.11 -8.24 5.10
N ALA A 75 9.30 -7.63 5.01
CA ALA A 75 10.56 -8.25 5.41
C ALA A 75 10.64 -8.50 6.92
N TRP A 76 10.14 -7.56 7.74
CA TRP A 76 9.98 -7.78 9.19
C TRP A 76 9.14 -9.01 9.46
N LEU A 77 7.96 -9.15 8.82
CA LEU A 77 7.15 -10.35 8.98
C LEU A 77 7.91 -11.61 8.55
N ALA A 78 8.50 -11.62 7.36
CA ALA A 78 9.18 -12.79 6.81
C ALA A 78 10.35 -13.29 7.67
N TYR A 79 11.16 -12.36 8.21
CA TYR A 79 12.46 -12.70 8.80
C TYR A 79 12.52 -12.47 10.31
N ALA A 80 11.87 -11.42 10.82
CA ALA A 80 11.92 -11.03 12.23
C ALA A 80 10.85 -11.73 13.10
N THR A 81 9.84 -12.39 12.50
CA THR A 81 8.79 -13.08 13.27
C THR A 81 8.94 -14.61 13.26
N PRO A 82 8.77 -15.29 14.41
CA PRO A 82 8.88 -16.76 14.48
C PRO A 82 7.85 -17.48 13.61
N ALA A 83 6.67 -16.88 13.40
CA ALA A 83 5.55 -17.49 12.71
C ALA A 83 5.82 -17.78 11.23
N PHE A 84 6.66 -16.97 10.58
CA PHE A 84 7.02 -17.13 9.17
C PHE A 84 8.25 -18.00 8.94
N ARG A 85 8.98 -18.39 10.00
CA ARG A 85 10.20 -19.20 9.87
C ARG A 85 10.02 -20.49 9.05
N PRO A 86 8.94 -21.29 9.20
CA PRO A 86 8.75 -22.48 8.38
C PRO A 86 8.64 -22.18 6.89
N LEU A 87 8.17 -20.99 6.51
CA LEU A 87 8.03 -20.58 5.11
C LEU A 87 9.37 -20.30 4.44
N LEU A 88 10.39 -19.92 5.22
CA LEU A 88 11.77 -19.76 4.72
C LEU A 88 12.33 -21.09 4.21
N THR A 89 11.89 -22.22 4.77
CA THR A 89 12.36 -23.55 4.36
C THR A 89 11.45 -24.20 3.32
N THR A 90 10.13 -24.06 3.45
CA THR A 90 9.17 -24.70 2.53
C THR A 90 8.89 -23.89 1.27
N GLN A 91 9.14 -22.57 1.29
CA GLN A 91 8.88 -21.66 0.18
C GLN A 91 10.12 -20.80 -0.18
N ARG A 92 11.30 -21.44 -0.21
CA ARG A 92 12.61 -20.80 -0.45
C ARG A 92 12.65 -19.87 -1.67
N LEU A 93 11.97 -20.25 -2.76
CA LEU A 93 11.94 -19.42 -3.96
C LEU A 93 11.36 -18.02 -3.71
N ARG A 94 10.35 -17.91 -2.82
CA ARG A 94 9.65 -16.65 -2.55
C ARG A 94 10.34 -15.81 -1.48
N PHE A 95 10.90 -16.47 -0.47
CA PHE A 95 11.44 -15.79 0.72
C PHE A 95 12.95 -15.70 0.75
N VAL A 96 13.68 -16.36 -0.16
CA VAL A 96 15.15 -16.36 -0.15
C VAL A 96 15.69 -16.08 -1.56
N VAL A 97 15.39 -16.95 -2.52
CA VAL A 97 15.97 -16.86 -3.87
C VAL A 97 15.45 -15.63 -4.61
N GLY A 98 14.14 -15.38 -4.58
CA GLY A 98 13.53 -14.22 -5.23
C GLY A 98 14.09 -12.89 -4.73
N PRO A 99 14.09 -12.61 -3.40
CA PRO A 99 14.68 -11.39 -2.88
C PRO A 99 16.16 -11.22 -3.23
N LEU A 100 16.96 -12.30 -3.14
CA LEU A 100 18.38 -12.25 -3.50
C LEU A 100 18.58 -11.97 -5.00
N ALA A 101 17.81 -12.63 -5.87
CA ALA A 101 17.88 -12.43 -7.31
C ALA A 101 17.51 -10.99 -7.70
N ILE A 102 16.47 -10.41 -7.06
CA ILE A 102 16.09 -9.02 -7.25
C ILE A 102 17.23 -8.08 -6.86
N ALA A 103 17.82 -8.27 -5.67
CA ALA A 103 18.93 -7.46 -5.20
C ALA A 103 20.13 -7.55 -6.15
N VAL A 104 20.56 -8.76 -6.52
CA VAL A 104 21.66 -8.97 -7.46
C VAL A 104 21.37 -8.32 -8.81
N ALA A 105 20.16 -8.46 -9.36
CA ALA A 105 19.79 -7.85 -10.63
C ALA A 105 19.82 -6.32 -10.58
N CYS A 106 19.26 -5.70 -9.54
CA CYS A 106 19.27 -4.24 -9.39
C CYS A 106 20.71 -3.69 -9.30
N PHE A 107 21.54 -4.30 -8.45
CA PHE A 107 22.93 -3.90 -8.28
C PHE A 107 23.76 -4.14 -9.55
N ALA A 108 23.62 -5.31 -10.19
CA ALA A 108 24.36 -5.61 -11.41
C ALA A 108 23.99 -4.63 -12.54
N LEU A 109 22.70 -4.33 -12.72
CA LEU A 109 22.25 -3.46 -13.80
C LEU A 109 22.58 -1.99 -13.57
N LEU A 110 22.54 -1.48 -12.33
CA LEU A 110 22.79 -0.06 -12.05
C LEU A 110 24.26 0.26 -11.77
N LEU A 111 25.06 -0.72 -11.32
CA LEU A 111 26.50 -0.55 -11.10
C LEU A 111 27.37 -0.98 -12.28
N ALA A 112 26.79 -1.63 -13.31
CA ALA A 112 27.55 -1.99 -14.50
C ALA A 112 28.14 -0.72 -15.16
N PRO A 113 29.45 -0.71 -15.48
CA PRO A 113 30.04 0.37 -16.25
C PRO A 113 29.50 0.33 -17.69
N GLU A 114 29.51 1.48 -18.37
CA GLU A 114 28.98 1.60 -19.74
C GLU A 114 29.76 0.76 -20.76
N SER A 115 31.00 0.37 -20.44
CA SER A 115 31.78 -0.58 -21.25
C SER A 115 31.22 -2.00 -21.25
N VAL A 116 30.46 -2.38 -20.22
CA VAL A 116 29.83 -3.70 -20.09
C VAL A 116 28.36 -3.64 -20.50
N LEU A 117 27.65 -2.58 -20.10
CA LEU A 117 26.26 -2.33 -20.46
C LEU A 117 26.16 -0.94 -21.12
N PRO A 118 26.14 -0.83 -22.46
CA PRO A 118 26.22 0.43 -23.19
C PRO A 118 24.88 1.20 -23.18
N VAL A 119 24.34 1.41 -21.98
CA VAL A 119 23.14 2.21 -21.70
C VAL A 119 23.48 3.17 -20.56
N PRO A 120 23.31 4.49 -20.72
CA PRO A 120 23.62 5.47 -19.68
C PRO A 120 22.90 5.17 -18.36
N LEU A 121 23.52 5.50 -17.23
CA LEU A 121 22.90 5.28 -15.90
C LEU A 121 21.53 5.97 -15.78
N SER A 122 21.42 7.21 -16.23
CA SER A 122 20.16 7.97 -16.17
C SER A 122 19.02 7.25 -16.92
N GLU A 123 19.31 6.68 -18.09
CA GLU A 123 18.32 5.92 -18.86
C GLU A 123 17.94 4.62 -18.15
N ARG A 124 18.92 3.90 -17.59
CA ARG A 124 18.64 2.70 -16.77
C ARG A 124 17.73 3.02 -15.58
N VAL A 125 17.98 4.13 -14.89
CA VAL A 125 17.14 4.59 -13.77
C VAL A 125 15.72 4.89 -14.22
N VAL A 126 15.54 5.53 -15.39
CA VAL A 126 14.20 5.77 -15.95
C VAL A 126 13.47 4.45 -16.24
N TRP A 127 14.15 3.46 -16.82
CA TRP A 127 13.54 2.14 -17.05
C TRP A 127 13.12 1.45 -15.76
N PHE A 128 13.95 1.55 -14.72
CA PHE A 128 13.63 1.04 -13.39
C PHE A 128 12.45 1.79 -12.76
N ALA A 129 12.40 3.12 -12.87
CA ALA A 129 11.29 3.94 -12.38
C ALA A 129 9.97 3.61 -13.10
N VAL A 130 9.99 3.37 -14.43
CA VAL A 130 8.81 2.92 -15.17
C VAL A 130 8.36 1.54 -14.71
N LEU A 131 9.29 0.60 -14.53
CA LEU A 131 8.97 -0.72 -14.00
C LEU A 131 8.40 -0.63 -12.58
N ASP A 132 9.00 0.17 -11.72
CA ASP A 132 8.55 0.43 -10.35
C ASP A 132 7.14 0.99 -10.34
N TYR A 133 6.87 1.99 -11.20
CA TYR A 133 5.54 2.57 -11.37
C TYR A 133 4.48 1.52 -11.71
N LEU A 134 4.75 0.64 -12.69
CA LEU A 134 3.80 -0.42 -13.06
C LEU A 134 3.60 -1.44 -11.93
N LEU A 135 4.69 -1.81 -11.24
CA LEU A 135 4.64 -2.77 -10.15
C LEU A 135 3.92 -2.20 -8.92
N VAL A 136 4.14 -0.94 -8.58
CA VAL A 136 3.51 -0.27 -7.45
C VAL A 136 2.02 -0.09 -7.69
N SER A 137 1.58 0.32 -8.90
CA SER A 137 0.14 0.41 -9.21
C SER A 137 -0.56 -0.94 -9.07
N HIS A 138 0.06 -2.02 -9.57
CA HIS A 138 -0.47 -3.38 -9.38
C HIS A 138 -0.45 -3.81 -7.90
N HIS A 139 0.61 -3.46 -7.17
CA HIS A 139 0.78 -3.77 -5.76
C HIS A 139 -0.33 -3.14 -4.90
N PHE A 140 -0.64 -1.86 -5.13
CA PHE A 140 -1.75 -1.16 -4.46
C PHE A 140 -3.10 -1.82 -4.75
N ALA A 141 -3.39 -2.10 -6.02
CA ALA A 141 -4.61 -2.81 -6.40
C ALA A 141 -4.72 -4.19 -5.71
N ALA A 142 -3.60 -4.92 -5.61
CA ALA A 142 -3.55 -6.19 -4.90
C ALA A 142 -3.81 -6.02 -3.39
N GLN A 143 -3.30 -4.96 -2.76
CA GLN A 143 -3.58 -4.63 -1.37
C GLN A 143 -5.08 -4.35 -1.14
N HIS A 144 -5.70 -3.51 -1.98
CA HIS A 144 -7.13 -3.20 -1.89
C HIS A 144 -7.99 -4.46 -2.00
N PHE A 145 -7.65 -5.36 -2.93
CA PHE A 145 -8.31 -6.66 -3.04
C PHE A 145 -8.10 -7.53 -1.78
N GLY A 146 -6.91 -7.50 -1.19
CA GLY A 146 -6.58 -8.20 0.04
C GLY A 146 -7.45 -7.74 1.22
N LEU A 147 -7.60 -6.43 1.40
CA LEU A 147 -8.42 -5.84 2.46
C LEU A 147 -9.92 -6.11 2.27
N LEU A 148 -10.45 -5.94 1.05
CA LEU A 148 -11.83 -6.33 0.73
C LEU A 148 -12.07 -7.82 1.02
N SER A 149 -11.09 -8.67 0.70
CA SER A 149 -11.16 -10.10 1.00
C SER A 149 -11.11 -10.41 2.49
N LEU A 150 -10.33 -9.66 3.29
CA LEU A 150 -10.32 -9.78 4.75
C LEU A 150 -11.68 -9.40 5.34
N TYR A 151 -12.24 -8.25 4.96
CA TYR A 151 -13.56 -7.84 5.44
C TYR A 151 -14.69 -8.79 5.01
N ARG A 152 -14.63 -9.32 3.78
CA ARG A 152 -15.54 -10.37 3.30
C ARG A 152 -15.41 -11.65 4.13
N ALA A 153 -14.19 -12.05 4.47
CA ALA A 153 -13.95 -13.23 5.30
C ALA A 153 -14.45 -13.04 6.73
N ARG A 154 -14.21 -11.86 7.34
CA ARG A 154 -14.71 -11.47 8.68
C ARG A 154 -16.24 -11.42 8.73
N ALA A 155 -16.89 -11.05 7.64
CA ALA A 155 -18.34 -11.14 7.48
C ALA A 155 -18.86 -12.60 7.30
N GLY A 156 -17.99 -13.60 7.36
CA GLY A 156 -18.34 -15.00 7.17
C GLY A 156 -18.72 -15.36 5.74
N ARG A 157 -18.18 -14.62 4.75
CA ARG A 157 -18.42 -14.81 3.30
C ARG A 157 -17.15 -15.15 2.51
N ALA A 158 -16.16 -15.78 3.17
CA ALA A 158 -14.86 -16.09 2.56
C ALA A 158 -14.96 -16.90 1.25
N SER A 159 -15.94 -17.80 1.14
CA SER A 159 -16.18 -18.68 -0.02
C SER A 159 -17.05 -18.07 -1.12
N ASP A 160 -17.55 -16.84 -0.96
CA ASP A 160 -18.41 -16.19 -1.97
C ASP A 160 -17.60 -15.79 -3.21
N ALA A 161 -17.74 -16.59 -4.27
CA ALA A 161 -16.99 -16.43 -5.51
C ALA A 161 -17.40 -15.19 -6.31
N VAL A 162 -18.68 -14.81 -6.25
CA VAL A 162 -19.21 -13.65 -7.00
C VAL A 162 -18.70 -12.37 -6.37
N THR A 163 -18.87 -12.21 -5.05
CA THR A 163 -18.34 -11.05 -4.33
C THR A 163 -16.82 -10.97 -4.46
N ARG A 164 -16.12 -12.11 -4.46
CA ARG A 164 -14.67 -12.14 -4.68
C ARG A 164 -14.26 -11.63 -6.06
N ARG A 165 -14.99 -11.99 -7.12
CA ARG A 165 -14.71 -11.50 -8.47
C ARG A 165 -14.96 -9.99 -8.56
N LEU A 166 -16.05 -9.53 -7.96
CA LEU A 166 -16.40 -8.12 -7.88
C LEU A 166 -15.34 -7.30 -7.10
N ASP A 167 -14.88 -7.80 -5.94
CA ASP A 167 -13.78 -7.18 -5.18
C ASP A 167 -12.49 -7.07 -6.00
N ARG A 168 -12.16 -8.09 -6.78
CA ARG A 168 -10.96 -8.08 -7.61
C ARG A 168 -11.07 -7.07 -8.75
N TRP A 169 -12.21 -7.01 -9.43
CA TRP A 169 -12.42 -6.03 -10.50
C TRP A 169 -12.41 -4.61 -9.95
N PHE A 170 -13.13 -4.36 -8.86
CA PHE A 170 -13.16 -3.06 -8.22
C PHE A 170 -11.75 -2.62 -7.81
N ALA A 171 -10.97 -3.48 -7.16
CA ALA A 171 -9.62 -3.15 -6.73
C ALA A 171 -8.66 -2.92 -7.90
N LEU A 172 -8.72 -3.70 -8.97
CA LEU A 172 -7.86 -3.53 -10.15
C LEU A 172 -8.22 -2.29 -10.97
N VAL A 173 -9.52 -2.02 -11.14
CA VAL A 173 -10.00 -0.93 -11.99
C VAL A 173 -9.98 0.39 -11.23
N VAL A 174 -10.64 0.46 -10.07
CA VAL A 174 -10.73 1.69 -9.28
C VAL A 174 -9.44 1.92 -8.51
N GLY A 175 -9.04 0.97 -7.66
CA GLY A 175 -7.81 1.06 -6.86
C GLY A 175 -6.51 0.77 -7.61
N GLY A 176 -6.47 0.97 -8.94
CA GLY A 176 -5.27 0.70 -9.74
C GLY A 176 -5.31 1.41 -11.08
N GLY A 177 -6.18 0.97 -11.99
CA GLY A 177 -6.27 1.52 -13.34
C GLY A 177 -6.63 3.01 -13.38
N PHE A 178 -7.67 3.43 -12.65
CA PHE A 178 -8.08 4.84 -12.58
C PHE A 178 -7.09 5.73 -11.85
N VAL A 179 -6.25 5.17 -10.99
CA VAL A 179 -5.17 5.90 -10.32
C VAL A 179 -4.08 6.26 -11.31
N VAL A 180 -3.63 5.28 -12.10
CA VAL A 180 -2.66 5.53 -13.19
C VAL A 180 -3.22 6.54 -14.19
N LEU A 181 -4.50 6.41 -14.54
CA LEU A 181 -5.16 7.35 -15.43
C LEU A 181 -5.24 8.76 -14.83
N ALA A 182 -5.61 8.88 -13.55
CA ALA A 182 -5.72 10.17 -12.88
C ALA A 182 -4.35 10.86 -12.77
N GLU A 183 -3.29 10.15 -12.40
CA GLU A 183 -1.93 10.71 -12.37
C GLU A 183 -1.45 11.11 -13.76
N ALA A 184 -1.68 10.28 -14.79
CA ALA A 184 -1.35 10.62 -16.16
C ALA A 184 -2.06 11.91 -16.62
N LEU A 185 -3.33 12.08 -16.24
CA LEU A 185 -4.12 13.28 -16.55
C LEU A 185 -3.73 14.50 -15.71
N ALA A 186 -3.33 14.30 -14.45
CA ALA A 186 -3.06 15.38 -13.51
C ALA A 186 -1.63 15.93 -13.57
N GLY A 187 -0.64 15.17 -14.05
CA GLY A 187 0.78 15.50 -13.80
C GLY A 187 1.78 15.26 -14.93
N SER A 188 1.38 14.95 -16.16
CA SER A 188 2.40 14.60 -17.18
C SER A 188 2.23 15.32 -18.50
N ILE A 189 2.73 16.57 -18.51
CA ILE A 189 3.20 17.23 -19.73
C ILE A 189 4.08 16.24 -20.54
N ALA A 190 4.90 15.40 -19.88
CA ALA A 190 5.70 14.38 -20.57
C ALA A 190 4.92 13.20 -21.19
N PHE A 191 3.77 12.76 -20.64
CA PHE A 191 2.97 11.67 -21.23
C PHE A 191 2.04 12.22 -22.31
N GLN A 192 1.45 13.39 -22.05
CA GLN A 192 0.66 14.15 -23.00
C GLN A 192 1.53 14.53 -24.21
N ASP A 193 2.69 15.15 -24.03
CA ASP A 193 3.51 15.65 -25.14
C ASP A 193 4.30 14.56 -25.89
N ARG A 194 4.78 13.51 -25.21
CA ARG A 194 5.57 12.45 -25.87
C ARG A 194 4.73 11.31 -26.45
N TRP A 195 3.53 11.08 -25.95
CA TRP A 195 2.74 9.90 -26.34
C TRP A 195 1.35 10.26 -26.88
N ILE A 196 0.57 11.11 -26.21
CA ILE A 196 -0.82 11.37 -26.61
C ILE A 196 -0.93 12.42 -27.72
N ALA A 197 -0.28 13.57 -27.58
CA ALA A 197 -0.33 14.67 -28.53
C ALA A 197 0.22 14.30 -29.92
N PRO A 198 1.29 13.49 -30.06
CA PRO A 198 1.76 13.02 -31.37
C PRO A 198 0.78 12.05 -32.05
N LEU A 199 -0.01 11.31 -31.27
CA LEU A 199 -0.95 10.29 -31.79
C LEU A 199 -2.34 10.84 -32.12
N LEU A 200 -2.83 11.84 -31.38
CA LEU A 200 -4.22 12.35 -31.49
C LEU A 200 -4.33 13.79 -32.03
N GLY A 201 -3.25 14.58 -31.98
CA GLY A 201 -3.26 16.01 -32.28
C GLY A 201 -3.87 16.87 -31.15
N ALA A 202 -3.41 18.13 -31.05
CA ALA A 202 -3.69 19.02 -29.91
C ALA A 202 -5.18 19.36 -29.66
N GLY A 203 -6.04 19.29 -30.68
CA GLY A 203 -7.49 19.52 -30.50
C GLY A 203 -8.24 18.33 -29.91
N TRP A 204 -7.77 17.11 -30.16
CA TRP A 204 -8.39 15.88 -29.65
C TRP A 204 -7.91 15.54 -28.24
N SER A 205 -6.71 15.97 -27.85
CA SER A 205 -6.16 15.74 -26.50
C SER A 205 -7.03 16.37 -25.41
N ASP A 206 -7.54 17.59 -25.62
CA ASP A 206 -8.37 18.28 -24.61
C ASP A 206 -9.75 17.64 -24.45
N VAL A 207 -10.39 17.26 -25.56
CA VAL A 207 -11.70 16.57 -25.55
C VAL A 207 -11.55 15.19 -24.92
N PHE A 208 -10.48 14.48 -25.27
CA PHE A 208 -10.14 13.17 -24.71
C PHE A 208 -9.86 13.26 -23.21
N ALA A 209 -9.06 14.24 -22.76
CA ALA A 209 -8.76 14.45 -21.35
C ALA A 209 -10.04 14.78 -20.54
N ARG A 210 -10.90 15.66 -21.05
CA ARG A 210 -12.19 15.97 -20.41
C ARG A 210 -13.12 14.76 -20.36
N THR A 211 -13.23 14.01 -21.45
CA THR A 211 -14.08 12.81 -21.51
C THR A 211 -13.57 11.71 -20.57
N LEU A 212 -12.25 11.53 -20.47
CA LEU A 212 -11.65 10.62 -19.51
C LEU A 212 -11.86 11.06 -18.06
N HIS A 213 -11.75 12.37 -17.78
CA HIS A 213 -12.02 12.92 -16.46
C HIS A 213 -13.48 12.71 -16.04
N ASP A 214 -14.44 13.20 -16.83
CA ASP A 214 -15.87 13.14 -16.48
C ASP A 214 -16.40 11.71 -16.54
N GLY A 215 -15.98 10.95 -17.55
CA GLY A 215 -16.27 9.53 -17.68
C GLY A 215 -15.67 8.71 -16.55
N GLY A 216 -14.44 9.03 -16.12
CA GLY A 216 -13.77 8.40 -14.99
C GLY A 216 -14.51 8.61 -13.68
N ILE A 217 -14.92 9.85 -13.38
CA ILE A 217 -15.74 10.17 -12.20
C ILE A 217 -17.05 9.37 -12.23
N ALA A 218 -17.80 9.44 -13.32
CA ALA A 218 -19.08 8.75 -13.44
C ALA A 218 -18.91 7.24 -13.25
N PHE A 219 -17.87 6.66 -13.84
CA PHE A 219 -17.60 5.23 -13.75
C PHE A 219 -17.21 4.78 -12.34
N VAL A 220 -16.38 5.55 -11.63
CA VAL A 220 -16.05 5.28 -10.22
C VAL A 220 -17.31 5.35 -9.36
N VAL A 221 -18.16 6.36 -9.53
CA VAL A 221 -19.43 6.49 -8.79
C VAL A 221 -20.35 5.28 -9.05
N ILE A 222 -20.53 4.89 -10.31
CA ILE A 222 -21.38 3.74 -10.68
C ILE A 222 -20.85 2.44 -10.07
N LEU A 223 -19.54 2.17 -10.19
CA LEU A 223 -18.94 0.96 -9.61
C LEU A 223 -19.03 0.93 -8.09
N THR A 224 -18.89 2.09 -7.45
CA THR A 224 -19.05 2.23 -6.00
C THR A 224 -20.49 1.96 -5.59
N ALA A 225 -21.47 2.56 -6.27
CA ALA A 225 -22.88 2.31 -6.02
C ALA A 225 -23.24 0.83 -6.20
N LEU A 226 -22.69 0.17 -7.22
CA LEU A 226 -22.87 -1.26 -7.44
C LEU A 226 -22.26 -2.09 -6.29
N MET A 227 -21.04 -1.79 -5.84
CA MET A 227 -20.39 -2.44 -4.69
C MET A 227 -21.25 -2.34 -3.44
N LEU A 228 -21.80 -1.16 -3.16
CA LEU A 228 -22.65 -0.90 -2.00
C LEU A 228 -24.01 -1.59 -2.11
N PHE A 229 -24.63 -1.55 -3.28
CA PHE A 229 -25.90 -2.22 -3.54
C PHE A 229 -25.78 -3.74 -3.33
N VAL A 230 -24.74 -4.36 -3.88
CA VAL A 230 -24.45 -5.80 -3.70
C VAL A 230 -24.23 -6.12 -2.21
N GLU A 231 -23.52 -5.25 -1.49
CA GLU A 231 -23.26 -5.46 -0.06
C GLU A 231 -24.53 -5.34 0.79
N LEU A 232 -25.36 -4.32 0.54
CA LEU A 232 -26.63 -4.09 1.24
C LEU A 232 -27.66 -5.19 0.97
N ARG A 233 -27.62 -5.80 -0.22
CA ARG A 233 -28.47 -6.96 -0.55
C ARG A 233 -27.96 -8.28 0.03
N SER A 234 -26.76 -8.30 0.61
CA SER A 234 -26.18 -9.53 1.14
C SER A 234 -26.79 -9.89 2.51
N GLN A 235 -26.98 -11.19 2.74
CA GLN A 235 -27.48 -11.73 4.02
C GLN A 235 -26.52 -11.50 5.20
N ARG A 236 -25.28 -11.08 4.91
CA ARG A 236 -24.23 -10.80 5.89
C ARG A 236 -23.48 -9.54 5.47
N ALA A 237 -24.21 -8.44 5.43
CA ALA A 237 -23.66 -7.12 5.13
C ALA A 237 -22.57 -6.75 6.15
N SER A 238 -21.53 -6.11 5.65
CA SER A 238 -20.32 -5.73 6.36
C SER A 238 -20.10 -4.24 6.21
N LEU A 239 -20.48 -3.50 7.26
CA LEU A 239 -20.20 -2.06 7.37
C LEU A 239 -18.72 -1.72 7.08
N PRO A 240 -17.70 -2.42 7.64
CA PRO A 240 -16.32 -2.10 7.32
C PRO A 240 -15.96 -2.35 5.85
N ARG A 241 -16.55 -3.35 5.18
CA ARG A 241 -16.34 -3.55 3.73
C ARG A 241 -16.91 -2.38 2.93
N MET A 242 -18.12 -1.90 3.27
CA MET A 242 -18.74 -0.74 2.62
C MET A 242 -17.90 0.52 2.84
N ALA A 243 -17.49 0.77 4.09
CA ALA A 243 -16.64 1.90 4.46
C ALA A 243 -15.31 1.87 3.70
N TYR A 244 -14.72 0.67 3.54
CA TYR A 244 -13.48 0.51 2.79
C TYR A 244 -13.66 0.81 1.30
N ALA A 245 -14.73 0.30 0.67
CA ALA A 245 -15.03 0.59 -0.73
C ALA A 245 -15.25 2.10 -0.95
N LEU A 246 -15.97 2.76 -0.04
CA LEU A 246 -16.14 4.22 -0.05
C LEU A 246 -14.80 4.95 0.08
N GLY A 247 -13.92 4.52 0.99
CA GLY A 247 -12.60 5.12 1.18
C GLY A 247 -11.69 5.00 -0.04
N VAL A 248 -11.68 3.84 -0.71
CA VAL A 248 -10.94 3.68 -1.99
C VAL A 248 -11.50 4.62 -3.05
N SER A 249 -12.82 4.67 -3.17
CA SER A 249 -13.50 5.52 -4.16
C SER A 249 -13.27 6.99 -3.91
N SER A 250 -13.29 7.42 -2.64
CA SER A 250 -13.06 8.83 -2.29
C SER A 250 -11.66 9.27 -2.68
N MET A 251 -10.63 8.45 -2.47
CA MET A 251 -9.26 8.77 -2.91
C MET A 251 -9.16 8.96 -4.42
N VAL A 252 -9.76 8.06 -5.19
CA VAL A 252 -9.73 8.11 -6.66
C VAL A 252 -10.54 9.30 -7.19
N LEU A 253 -11.72 9.56 -6.63
CA LEU A 253 -12.51 10.73 -6.99
C LEU A 253 -11.76 12.03 -6.65
N PHE A 254 -11.02 12.05 -5.55
CA PHE A 254 -10.16 13.18 -5.21
C PHE A 254 -9.08 13.42 -6.27
N ALA A 255 -8.48 12.36 -6.80
CA ALA A 255 -7.49 12.44 -7.88
C ALA A 255 -8.05 13.15 -9.11
N PHE A 256 -9.30 12.86 -9.48
CA PHE A 256 -9.98 13.54 -10.58
C PHE A 256 -10.37 14.99 -10.23
N LEU A 257 -11.01 15.18 -9.08
CA LEU A 257 -11.65 16.45 -8.72
C LEU A 257 -10.67 17.54 -8.28
N ALA A 258 -9.63 17.18 -7.53
CA ALA A 258 -8.71 18.15 -6.96
C ALA A 258 -7.76 18.74 -7.99
N ARG A 259 -7.52 18.04 -9.11
CA ARG A 259 -6.59 18.43 -10.21
C ARG A 259 -5.17 18.81 -9.76
N ASP A 260 -4.81 18.45 -8.54
CA ASP A 260 -3.48 18.59 -7.96
C ASP A 260 -2.95 17.18 -7.64
N PRO A 261 -1.88 16.72 -8.31
CA PRO A 261 -1.29 15.40 -8.09
C PRO A 261 -0.85 15.18 -6.65
N PHE A 262 -0.41 16.23 -5.95
CA PHE A 262 0.12 16.12 -4.60
C PHE A 262 -0.98 15.71 -3.62
N LEU A 263 -2.18 16.29 -3.71
CA LEU A 263 -3.32 15.89 -2.87
C LEU A 263 -3.65 14.40 -3.00
N PHE A 264 -3.65 13.89 -4.23
CA PHE A 264 -3.84 12.47 -4.47
C PHE A 264 -2.71 11.63 -3.86
N ILE A 265 -1.45 12.00 -4.10
CA ILE A 265 -0.27 11.31 -3.56
C ILE A 265 -0.33 11.22 -2.04
N VAL A 266 -0.75 12.29 -1.35
CA VAL A 266 -0.90 12.28 0.12
C VAL A 266 -1.92 11.21 0.55
N LEU A 267 -3.12 11.23 -0.02
CA LEU A 267 -4.17 10.29 0.35
C LEU A 267 -3.80 8.85 0.03
N TRP A 268 -3.36 8.62 -1.20
CA TRP A 268 -2.97 7.33 -1.73
C TRP A 268 -1.85 6.69 -0.90
N SER A 269 -0.77 7.44 -0.71
CA SER A 269 0.44 6.95 -0.04
C SER A 269 0.20 6.71 1.45
N VAL A 270 -0.38 7.69 2.15
CA VAL A 270 -0.62 7.56 3.60
C VAL A 270 -1.60 6.43 3.90
N GLN A 271 -2.64 6.24 3.08
CA GLN A 271 -3.56 5.10 3.22
C GLN A 271 -2.82 3.78 3.08
N HIS A 272 -1.99 3.65 2.04
CA HIS A 272 -1.26 2.43 1.79
C HIS A 272 -0.23 2.10 2.88
N TRP A 273 0.60 3.07 3.26
CA TRP A 273 1.61 2.87 4.27
C TRP A 273 1.01 2.55 5.64
N SER A 274 -0.08 3.25 6.00
CA SER A 274 -0.79 3.00 7.26
C SER A 274 -1.36 1.58 7.32
N VAL A 275 -1.98 1.11 6.22
CA VAL A 275 -2.50 -0.26 6.14
C VAL A 275 -1.38 -1.26 6.38
N ALA A 276 -0.29 -1.16 5.63
CA ALA A 276 0.79 -2.12 5.69
C ALA A 276 1.45 -2.16 7.08
N MET A 277 1.66 -1.00 7.69
CA MET A 277 2.18 -0.86 9.06
C MET A 277 1.23 -1.48 10.10
N GLY A 278 -0.06 -1.16 10.01
CA GLY A 278 -1.09 -1.69 10.89
C GLY A 278 -1.21 -3.22 10.79
N LEU A 279 -1.36 -3.74 9.57
CA LEU A 279 -1.45 -5.19 9.33
C LEU A 279 -0.21 -5.93 9.80
N THR A 280 0.99 -5.36 9.59
CA THR A 280 2.25 -5.93 10.07
C THR A 280 2.29 -6.00 11.59
N SER A 281 1.93 -4.90 12.27
CA SER A 281 1.86 -4.83 13.72
C SER A 281 0.91 -5.88 14.32
N LEU A 282 -0.27 -6.04 13.73
CA LEU A 282 -1.26 -7.03 14.16
C LEU A 282 -0.80 -8.47 13.88
N THR A 283 -0.21 -8.71 12.71
CA THR A 283 0.30 -10.02 12.32
C THR A 283 1.44 -10.48 13.21
N ALA A 284 2.42 -9.59 13.47
CA ALA A 284 3.55 -9.89 14.33
C ALA A 284 3.14 -10.18 15.78
N SER A 285 2.19 -9.40 16.32
CA SER A 285 1.76 -9.51 17.73
C SER A 285 0.73 -10.59 18.03
N GLY A 286 0.02 -11.12 17.03
CA GLY A 286 -0.94 -12.21 17.23
C GLY A 286 -0.38 -13.63 17.00
N GLY A 287 0.94 -13.79 16.87
CA GLY A 287 1.60 -15.08 16.74
C GLY A 287 1.89 -15.76 18.09
N ASP A 288 1.37 -16.96 18.32
CA ASP A 288 1.69 -17.76 19.53
C ASP A 288 2.95 -18.63 19.36
N GLN A 289 3.68 -18.47 18.25
CA GLN A 289 4.81 -19.35 17.95
C GLN A 289 6.01 -19.04 18.85
N VAL A 290 6.53 -20.06 19.52
CA VAL A 290 7.67 -19.93 20.43
C VAL A 290 8.94 -19.61 19.62
N PRO A 291 9.69 -18.56 19.98
CA PRO A 291 10.99 -18.26 19.38
C PRO A 291 11.95 -19.45 19.48
N ARG A 292 12.51 -19.88 18.33
CA ARG A 292 13.43 -21.02 18.23
C ARG A 292 14.86 -20.64 17.83
N THR A 293 15.15 -19.35 17.63
CA THR A 293 16.51 -18.84 17.40
C THR A 293 16.83 -17.77 18.43
N HIS A 294 18.11 -17.53 18.67
CA HIS A 294 18.56 -16.41 19.49
C HIS A 294 18.01 -15.06 19.00
N TRP A 295 18.08 -14.79 17.69
CA TRP A 295 17.53 -13.58 17.09
C TRP A 295 16.03 -13.40 17.33
N HIS A 296 15.25 -14.47 17.16
CA HIS A 296 13.81 -14.42 17.44
C HIS A 296 13.50 -14.26 18.93
N GLN A 297 14.37 -14.74 19.82
CA GLN A 297 14.22 -14.52 21.27
C GLN A 297 14.46 -13.06 21.62
N LEU A 298 15.51 -12.44 21.05
CA LEU A 298 15.79 -11.01 21.21
C LEU A 298 14.65 -10.13 20.70
N LEU A 299 14.04 -10.49 19.57
CA LEU A 299 12.94 -9.74 18.96
C LEU A 299 11.56 -10.06 19.56
N ALA A 300 11.44 -11.09 20.40
CA ALA A 300 10.16 -11.51 20.97
C ALA A 300 9.45 -10.42 21.80
N PRO A 301 10.14 -9.62 22.65
CA PRO A 301 9.47 -8.55 23.40
C PRO A 301 8.88 -7.46 22.51
N ILE A 302 9.49 -7.22 21.33
CA ILE A 302 8.99 -6.28 20.32
C ILE A 302 7.79 -6.90 19.62
N ASN A 303 7.95 -8.11 19.06
CA ASN A 303 6.90 -8.78 18.31
C ASN A 303 5.62 -9.00 19.14
N ARG A 304 5.71 -9.26 20.45
CA ARG A 304 4.54 -9.42 21.33
C ARG A 304 3.71 -8.15 21.52
N ARG A 305 4.23 -6.97 21.16
CA ARG A 305 3.60 -5.66 21.39
C ARG A 305 3.44 -4.95 20.04
N GLY A 306 2.22 -4.89 19.52
CA GLY A 306 1.96 -4.25 18.23
C GLY A 306 2.47 -2.80 18.14
N TRP A 307 2.37 -2.02 19.21
CA TRP A 307 2.91 -0.65 19.24
C TRP A 307 4.44 -0.61 19.16
N ALA A 308 5.14 -1.61 19.70
CA ALA A 308 6.60 -1.67 19.65
C ALA A 308 7.09 -2.02 18.23
N VAL A 309 6.36 -2.89 17.52
CA VAL A 309 6.61 -3.16 16.10
C VAL A 309 6.45 -1.87 15.28
N LEU A 310 5.38 -1.11 15.51
CA LEU A 310 5.16 0.17 14.83
C LEU A 310 6.28 1.17 15.12
N LEU A 311 6.70 1.28 16.39
CA LEU A 311 7.80 2.17 16.78
C LEU A 311 9.11 1.79 16.09
N VAL A 312 9.46 0.50 16.05
CA VAL A 312 10.69 0.03 15.39
C VAL A 312 10.64 0.30 13.89
N LEU A 313 9.51 0.03 13.24
CA LEU A 313 9.34 0.30 11.82
C LEU A 313 9.36 1.82 11.52
N ALA A 314 8.81 2.65 12.41
CA ALA A 314 8.86 4.10 12.29
C ALA A 314 10.28 4.65 12.44
N VAL A 315 11.03 4.16 13.43
CA VAL A 315 12.44 4.52 13.59
C VAL A 315 13.26 4.06 12.38
N ALA A 316 13.04 2.83 11.90
CA ALA A 316 13.68 2.34 10.69
C ALA A 316 13.33 3.22 9.48
N SER A 317 12.07 3.67 9.37
CA SER A 317 11.61 4.56 8.32
C SER A 317 12.40 5.88 8.31
N THR A 318 12.49 6.54 9.47
CA THR A 318 13.21 7.80 9.62
C THR A 318 14.70 7.63 9.31
N LEU A 319 15.34 6.57 9.80
CA LEU A 319 16.77 6.32 9.59
C LEU A 319 17.11 5.96 8.14
N LEU A 320 16.18 5.30 7.43
CA LEU A 320 16.36 4.94 6.03
C LEU A 320 16.05 6.09 5.06
N LEU A 321 15.36 7.13 5.52
CA LEU A 321 14.96 8.28 4.72
C LEU A 321 16.11 8.87 3.88
N PRO A 322 17.25 9.30 4.43
CA PRO A 322 18.31 9.92 3.62
C PRO A 322 19.01 8.96 2.66
N VAL A 323 18.83 7.64 2.85
CA VAL A 323 19.45 6.59 2.03
C VAL A 323 18.55 6.18 0.86
N LEU A 324 17.26 5.97 1.14
CA LEU A 324 16.31 5.42 0.18
C LEU A 324 15.53 6.50 -0.57
N GLU A 325 15.42 7.71 -0.02
CA GLU A 325 14.72 8.81 -0.68
C GLU A 325 15.43 9.25 -1.98
N VAL A 326 16.73 8.94 -2.14
CA VAL A 326 17.53 9.26 -3.33
C VAL A 326 16.88 8.78 -4.65
N GLU A 327 16.08 7.71 -4.62
CA GLU A 327 15.38 7.22 -5.82
C GLU A 327 14.12 8.01 -6.19
N ALA A 328 13.59 8.81 -5.26
CA ALA A 328 12.20 9.25 -5.28
C ALA A 328 12.02 10.78 -5.34
N VAL A 329 13.11 11.56 -5.36
CA VAL A 329 13.03 13.03 -5.37
C VAL A 329 13.79 13.67 -6.51
N THR A 330 13.21 14.77 -6.99
CA THR A 330 13.94 15.86 -7.64
C THR A 330 14.53 16.79 -6.58
N ASP A 331 15.51 17.63 -6.96
CA ASP A 331 16.27 18.49 -6.04
C ASP A 331 15.42 19.47 -5.19
N GLU A 332 14.14 19.68 -5.53
CA GLU A 332 13.31 20.72 -4.94
C GLU A 332 12.52 20.29 -3.68
N TYR A 333 12.27 19.00 -3.45
CA TYR A 333 11.33 18.57 -2.38
C TYR A 333 11.75 17.29 -1.62
N ALA A 334 12.96 17.27 -1.06
CA ALA A 334 13.44 16.13 -0.27
C ALA A 334 13.08 16.26 1.23
N TYR A 335 12.32 15.31 1.77
CA TYR A 335 11.95 15.30 3.17
C TYR A 335 13.13 14.93 4.08
N ALA A 336 14.11 14.18 3.59
CA ALA A 336 15.33 13.88 4.34
C ALA A 336 16.06 15.15 4.78
N ASP A 337 16.03 16.22 3.97
CA ASP A 337 16.75 17.47 4.26
C ASP A 337 16.21 18.16 5.51
N ARG A 338 14.90 18.04 5.76
CA ARG A 338 14.24 18.64 6.94
C ARG A 338 14.70 18.02 8.25
N ILE A 339 15.26 16.81 8.23
CA ILE A 339 15.69 16.06 9.42
C ILE A 339 17.21 15.96 9.48
N PHE A 340 17.85 15.66 8.35
CA PHE A 340 19.26 15.32 8.26
C PHE A 340 20.13 16.42 7.61
N GLY A 341 19.51 17.45 7.02
CA GLY A 341 20.20 18.59 6.42
C GLY A 341 21.31 18.18 5.46
N ASP A 342 22.51 18.71 5.70
CA ASP A 342 23.70 18.49 4.87
C ASP A 342 24.06 17.02 4.67
N ALA A 343 23.73 16.13 5.61
CA ALA A 343 24.02 14.71 5.46
C ALA A 343 23.16 14.05 4.36
N ALA A 344 21.89 14.44 4.24
CA ALA A 344 21.02 13.96 3.17
C ALA A 344 21.45 14.53 1.81
N LEU A 345 21.79 15.82 1.78
CA LEU A 345 22.29 16.48 0.58
C LEU A 345 23.61 15.86 0.10
N TRP A 346 24.52 15.55 1.02
CA TRP A 346 25.78 14.87 0.71
C TRP A 346 25.52 13.49 0.10
N LEU A 347 24.63 12.68 0.67
CA LEU A 347 24.31 11.36 0.13
C LEU A 347 23.79 11.45 -1.32
N ARG A 348 22.88 12.38 -1.60
CA ARG A 348 22.31 12.59 -2.96
C ARG A 348 23.29 13.15 -3.98
N SER A 349 24.37 13.80 -3.55
CA SER A 349 25.42 14.33 -4.43
C SER A 349 26.70 13.48 -4.42
N SER A 350 26.73 12.40 -3.63
CA SER A 350 27.92 11.57 -3.45
C SER A 350 28.18 10.62 -4.62
N PRO A 351 29.41 10.10 -4.75
CA PRO A 351 29.72 9.00 -5.68
C PRO A 351 28.94 7.70 -5.41
N PHE A 352 28.25 7.59 -4.27
CA PHE A 352 27.47 6.42 -3.90
C PHE A 352 26.07 6.38 -4.51
N VAL A 353 25.63 7.45 -5.18
CA VAL A 353 24.29 7.56 -5.79
C VAL A 353 23.88 6.31 -6.60
N PRO A 354 24.73 5.72 -7.48
CA PRO A 354 24.34 4.51 -8.21
C PRO A 354 24.01 3.32 -7.29
N ALA A 355 24.75 3.16 -6.19
CA ALA A 355 24.51 2.11 -5.20
C ALA A 355 23.27 2.41 -4.33
N LEU A 356 23.03 3.68 -4.00
CA LEU A 356 21.83 4.11 -3.28
C LEU A 356 20.57 3.89 -4.12
N LEU A 357 20.60 4.21 -5.41
CA LEU A 357 19.53 3.92 -6.37
C LEU A 357 19.29 2.41 -6.49
N ALA A 358 20.36 1.61 -6.60
CA ALA A 358 20.23 0.15 -6.64
C ALA A 358 19.60 -0.42 -5.36
N LEU A 359 19.98 0.12 -4.19
CA LEU A 359 19.40 -0.25 -2.92
C LEU A 359 17.92 0.16 -2.84
N GLY A 360 17.58 1.38 -3.26
CA GLY A 360 16.21 1.88 -3.37
C GLY A 360 15.32 0.90 -4.14
N PHE A 361 15.63 0.69 -5.43
CA PHE A 361 14.82 -0.17 -6.30
C PHE A 361 14.79 -1.62 -5.81
N ALA A 362 15.92 -2.15 -5.33
CA ALA A 362 15.96 -3.49 -4.76
C ALA A 362 14.99 -3.62 -3.59
N THR A 363 14.98 -2.65 -2.66
CA THR A 363 14.07 -2.68 -1.50
C THR A 363 12.61 -2.53 -1.92
N GLY A 364 12.29 -1.71 -2.93
CA GLY A 364 10.94 -1.59 -3.49
C GLY A 364 10.45 -2.90 -4.11
N PHE A 365 11.24 -3.49 -5.02
CA PHE A 365 10.88 -4.73 -5.69
C PHE A 365 10.81 -5.94 -4.74
N ILE A 366 11.75 -6.02 -3.78
CA ILE A 366 11.71 -7.04 -2.72
C ILE A 366 10.44 -6.87 -1.88
N HIS A 367 10.07 -5.63 -1.55
CA HIS A 367 8.84 -5.34 -0.82
C HIS A 367 7.61 -5.87 -1.55
N TYR A 368 7.46 -5.58 -2.86
CA TYR A 368 6.32 -6.08 -3.65
C TYR A 368 6.23 -7.61 -3.68
N LEU A 369 7.38 -8.29 -3.76
CA LEU A 369 7.45 -9.74 -3.72
C LEU A 369 7.05 -10.28 -2.33
N LEU A 370 7.69 -9.76 -1.28
CA LEU A 370 7.51 -10.26 0.08
C LEU A 370 6.12 -9.96 0.63
N ASP A 371 5.56 -8.79 0.35
CA ASP A 371 4.22 -8.42 0.78
C ASP A 371 3.17 -9.42 0.26
N ARG A 372 3.25 -9.72 -1.05
CA ARG A 372 2.42 -10.76 -1.67
C ARG A 372 2.68 -12.16 -1.10
N ALA A 373 3.90 -12.44 -0.62
CA ALA A 373 4.23 -13.72 -0.03
C ALA A 373 3.66 -13.85 1.39
N VAL A 374 3.80 -12.82 2.23
CA VAL A 374 3.37 -12.84 3.64
C VAL A 374 1.86 -12.71 3.79
N TYR A 375 1.16 -12.13 2.80
CA TYR A 375 -0.31 -12.05 2.76
C TYR A 375 -0.97 -13.01 1.76
N ARG A 376 -0.25 -14.06 1.33
CA ARG A 376 -0.82 -15.11 0.45
C ARG A 376 -1.77 -16.04 1.19
N PHE A 377 -2.97 -15.57 1.53
CA PHE A 377 -3.95 -16.36 2.27
C PHE A 377 -4.51 -17.58 1.52
N SER A 378 -4.12 -17.85 0.26
CA SER A 378 -4.37 -19.15 -0.37
C SER A 378 -3.50 -20.27 0.21
N SER A 379 -2.31 -19.97 0.73
CA SER A 379 -1.45 -20.93 1.42
C SER A 379 -1.95 -21.20 2.85
N PRO A 380 -2.16 -22.49 3.22
CA PRO A 380 -2.49 -22.84 4.60
C PRO A 380 -1.41 -22.41 5.60
N GLU A 381 -0.13 -22.54 5.24
CA GLU A 381 0.97 -22.16 6.14
C GLU A 381 1.01 -20.65 6.38
N VAL A 382 0.78 -19.84 5.34
CA VAL A 382 0.68 -18.38 5.47
C VAL A 382 -0.53 -17.98 6.31
N ARG A 383 -1.70 -18.60 6.12
CA ARG A 383 -2.86 -18.34 6.99
C ARG A 383 -2.58 -18.70 8.45
N GLN A 384 -1.82 -19.75 8.69
CA GLN A 384 -1.43 -20.14 10.05
C GLN A 384 -0.46 -19.12 10.66
N ALA A 385 0.50 -18.62 9.88
CA ALA A 385 1.44 -17.59 10.32
C ALA A 385 0.73 -16.26 10.61
N ALA A 386 -0.19 -15.86 9.73
CA ALA A 386 -0.97 -14.62 9.82
C ALA A 386 -2.37 -14.81 10.44
N ARG A 387 -2.54 -15.82 11.31
CA ARG A 387 -3.83 -16.20 11.89
C ARG A 387 -4.53 -15.06 12.66
N ALA A 388 -3.76 -14.10 13.17
CA ALA A 388 -4.26 -12.90 13.84
C ALA A 388 -5.17 -12.05 12.94
N LEU A 389 -4.94 -12.08 11.62
CA LEU A 389 -5.74 -11.37 10.62
C LEU A 389 -6.97 -12.17 10.19
N VAL A 390 -6.88 -13.50 10.21
CA VAL A 390 -7.85 -14.39 9.55
C VAL A 390 -8.86 -14.99 10.53
N ARG A 391 -8.53 -15.14 11.81
CA ARG A 391 -9.47 -15.66 12.83
C ARG A 391 -10.48 -14.59 13.23
N PRO A 392 -11.77 -14.92 13.36
CA PRO A 392 -12.83 -13.98 13.78
C PRO A 392 -12.53 -13.30 15.12
#